data_AF-A0A536YXY7-F1
#
_entry.id   AF-A0A536YXY7-F1
#
_cell.length_a   1.000
_cell.length_b   1.000
_cell.length_c   1.000
_cell.angle_alpha   90.00
_cell.angle_beta   90.00
_cell.angle_gamma   90.00
#
_symmetry.space_group_name_H-M   'P 1'
#
loop_
_entity.id
_entity.type
_entity.pdbx_description
1 polymer ?
#
loop_
_entity_poly.entity_id
_entity_poly.type
_entity_poly.pdbx_seq_one_letter_code
_entity_poly.pdbx_strand_id
1 'polypeptide(L)' 'MTVDVKGDDGQVVSWLVELQAPNTIYPAGYRVNTFKLGDPVTVAVHAVSNGRPYARADGKTLGDGVRADTPAP' A
#
# COMPACT_ATOMS: atom_id res chain seq x y z
N MET A 1 0.45 3.46 -8.37
CA MET A 1 -0.14 4.60 -7.63
C MET A 1 0.98 5.37 -6.96
N THR A 2 0.76 6.65 -6.62
CA THR A 2 1.69 7.42 -5.79
C THR A 2 1.13 7.58 -4.38
N VAL A 3 1.98 7.49 -3.36
CA VAL A 3 1.62 7.67 -1.95
C VAL A 3 2.64 8.59 -1.30
N ASP A 4 2.16 9.67 -0.67
CA ASP A 4 3.02 10.58 0.09
C ASP A 4 3.16 10.06 1.52
N VAL A 5 4.40 9.80 1.93
CA VAL A 5 4.73 9.28 3.25
C VAL A 5 5.53 10.33 4.00
N LYS A 6 5.03 10.75 5.17
CA LYS A 6 5.76 11.62 6.07
C LYS A 6 6.66 10.78 6.97
N GLY A 7 7.97 11.01 6.90
CA GLY A 7 8.95 10.39 7.79
C GLY A 7 8.97 11.01 9.18
N ASP A 8 9.65 10.34 10.11
CA ASP A 8 9.81 10.82 11.50
C ASP A 8 10.60 12.13 11.59
N ASP A 9 11.42 12.42 10.58
CA ASP A 9 12.13 13.68 10.40
C ASP A 9 11.23 14.83 9.89
N GLY A 10 9.94 14.54 9.68
CA GLY A 10 8.95 15.49 9.19
C GLY A 10 8.96 15.70 7.67
N GLN A 11 9.90 15.09 6.94
CA GLN A 11 9.97 15.19 5.48
C GLN A 11 8.92 14.31 4.81
N VAL A 12 8.35 14.81 3.71
CA VAL A 12 7.41 14.03 2.90
C VAL A 12 8.15 13.46 1.69
N VAL A 13 8.07 12.15 1.52
CA VAL A 13 8.61 11.43 0.36
C VAL A 13 7.46 10.83 -0.42
N SER A 14 7.40 11.11 -1.72
CA SER A 14 6.42 10.48 -2.60
C SER A 14 6.94 9.14 -3.11
N TRP A 15 6.19 8.09 -2.83
CA TRP A 15 6.49 6.71 -3.22
C TRP A 15 5.70 6.30 -4.45
N LEU A 16 6.36 5.68 -5.42
CA LEU A 16 5.66 4.95 -6.48
C LEU A 16 5.44 3.51 -6.03
N VAL A 17 4.18 3.12 -5.89
CA VAL A 17 3.78 1.75 -5.53
C VAL A 17 3.11 1.06 -6.71
N GLU A 18 3.69 -0.06 -7.14
CA GLU A 18 3.12 -0.94 -8.16
C GLU A 18 2.08 -1.87 -7.54
N LEU A 19 0.91 -1.99 -8.18
CA LEU A 19 -0.18 -2.87 -7.78
C LEU A 19 -0.26 -4.10 -8.70
N GLN A 20 -0.98 -5.13 -8.27
CA GLN A 20 -1.17 -6.33 -9.08
C GLN A 20 -2.11 -6.07 -10.28
N ALA A 21 -1.93 -6.84 -11.34
CA ALA A 21 -2.69 -6.69 -12.58
C ALA A 21 -4.20 -7.01 -12.38
N PRO A 22 -5.11 -6.43 -13.21
CA PRO A 22 -6.56 -6.62 -13.10
C PRO A 22 -7.02 -8.09 -13.07
N ASN A 23 -6.37 -8.95 -13.87
CA ASN A 23 -6.66 -10.39 -13.92
C ASN A 23 -6.27 -11.14 -12.63
N THR A 24 -5.47 -10.53 -11.75
CA THR A 24 -5.10 -11.07 -10.43
C THR A 24 -6.07 -10.57 -9.36
N ILE A 25 -6.39 -9.28 -9.37
CA ILE A 25 -7.18 -8.64 -8.30
C ILE A 25 -8.69 -8.86 -8.45
N TYR A 26 -9.24 -8.91 -9.66
CA TYR A 26 -10.69 -9.12 -9.84
C TYR A 26 -11.18 -10.50 -9.37
N PRO A 27 -10.49 -11.62 -9.67
CA PRO A 27 -10.86 -12.91 -9.09
C PRO A 27 -10.73 -12.95 -7.56
N ALA A 28 -9.80 -12.17 -6.99
CA ALA A 28 -9.63 -12.03 -5.55
C ALA A 28 -10.70 -11.12 -4.88
N GLY A 29 -11.71 -10.67 -5.61
CA GLY A 29 -12.85 -9.91 -5.07
C GLY A 29 -12.69 -8.39 -5.07
N TYR A 30 -11.54 -7.87 -5.49
CA TYR A 30 -11.30 -6.42 -5.55
C TYR A 30 -12.12 -5.76 -6.65
N ARG A 31 -12.69 -4.60 -6.37
CA ARG A 31 -13.46 -3.79 -7.32
C ARG A 31 -13.07 -2.33 -7.17
N VAL A 32 -13.37 -1.52 -8.19
CA VAL A 32 -13.05 -0.09 -8.21
C VAL A 32 -13.69 0.68 -7.05
N ASN A 33 -14.79 0.16 -6.50
CA ASN A 33 -15.55 0.74 -5.40
C ASN A 33 -15.37 -0.01 -4.07
N THR A 34 -14.34 -0.86 -3.95
CA THR A 34 -14.02 -1.56 -2.69
C THR A 34 -13.71 -0.57 -1.56
N PHE A 35 -13.12 0.58 -1.88
CA PHE A 35 -12.81 1.65 -0.92
C PHE A 35 -13.59 2.92 -1.26
N LYS A 36 -13.93 3.68 -0.22
CA LYS A 36 -14.47 5.03 -0.32
C LYS A 36 -13.35 6.04 -0.04
N LEU A 37 -13.52 7.25 -0.57
CA LEU A 37 -12.60 8.35 -0.25
C LEU A 37 -12.61 8.61 1.26
N GLY A 38 -11.43 8.62 1.86
CA GLY A 38 -11.25 8.81 3.31
C GLY A 38 -11.17 7.51 4.11
N ASP A 39 -11.39 6.33 3.50
CA ASP A 39 -11.19 5.07 4.20
C ASP A 39 -9.70 4.90 4.57
N PRO A 40 -9.38 4.60 5.83
CA PRO A 40 -8.01 4.25 6.20
C PRO A 40 -7.66 2.89 5.59
N VAL A 41 -6.54 2.83 4.88
CA VAL A 41 -6.03 1.61 4.27
C VAL A 41 -4.59 1.37 4.70
N THR A 42 -4.27 0.13 5.05
CA THR A 42 -2.89 -0.33 5.24
C THR A 42 -2.44 -1.00 3.96
N VAL A 43 -1.29 -0.61 3.42
CA VAL A 43 -0.71 -1.22 2.22
C VAL A 43 0.65 -1.80 2.60
N ALA A 44 0.73 -3.13 2.63
CA ALA A 44 2.02 -3.80 2.78
C ALA A 44 2.77 -3.74 1.45
N VAL A 45 4.06 -3.38 1.48
CA VAL A 45 4.88 -3.24 0.28
C VAL A 45 6.24 -3.89 0.46
N HIS A 46 6.80 -4.36 -0.65
CA HIS A 46 8.20 -4.77 -0.77
C HIS A 46 8.97 -3.63 -1.44
N ALA A 47 9.78 -2.92 -0.66
CA ALA A 47 10.63 -1.84 -1.17
C ALA A 47 11.75 -2.39 -2.05
N VAL A 48 12.12 -1.65 -3.08
CA VAL A 48 13.31 -1.98 -3.88
C VAL A 48 14.58 -1.83 -3.04
N SER A 49 15.55 -2.72 -3.23
CA SER A 49 16.79 -2.75 -2.43
C SER A 49 17.74 -1.58 -2.68
N ASN A 50 17.52 -0.80 -3.74
CA ASN A 50 18.39 0.31 -4.14
C ASN A 50 18.08 1.64 -3.43
N GLY A 51 17.20 1.63 -2.41
CA GLY A 51 16.89 2.79 -1.58
C GLY A 51 16.05 3.87 -2.26
N ARG A 52 15.62 3.67 -3.51
CA ARG A 52 14.70 4.60 -4.17
C ARG A 52 13.28 4.40 -3.63
N PRO A 53 12.42 5.44 -3.63
CA PRO A 53 11.05 5.36 -3.12
C PRO A 53 10.11 4.65 -4.12
N TYR A 54 10.43 3.40 -4.40
CA TYR A 54 9.67 2.49 -5.24
C TYR A 54 9.38 1.22 -4.46
N ALA A 55 8.16 0.71 -4.57
CA ALA A 55 7.80 -0.54 -3.93
C ALA A 55 6.74 -1.29 -4.72
N ARG A 56 6.66 -2.60 -4.50
CA ARG A 56 5.57 -3.44 -5.02
C ARG A 56 4.61 -3.76 -3.87
N ALA A 57 3.32 -3.51 -4.06
CA ALA A 57 2.31 -3.91 -3.07
C ALA A 57 2.21 -5.43 -2.98
N ASP A 58 2.15 -5.92 -1.74
CA ASP A 58 1.84 -7.31 -1.46
C ASP A 58 0.33 -7.54 -1.69
N GLY A 59 -0.01 -8.60 -2.42
CA GLY A 59 -1.39 -8.89 -2.82
C GLY A 59 -2.31 -9.29 -1.67
N LYS A 60 -1.78 -9.38 -0.44
CA LYS A 60 -2.50 -9.79 0.77
C LYS A 60 -3.14 -8.65 1.56
N THR A 61 -2.82 -7.38 1.27
CA THR A 61 -3.13 -6.28 2.19
C THR A 61 -3.79 -5.10 1.50
N LEU A 62 -4.96 -5.32 0.91
CA LEU A 62 -5.92 -4.24 0.59
C LEU A 62 -7.36 -4.80 0.72
N GLY A 63 -7.76 -5.33 1.87
CA GLY A 63 -9.14 -5.83 2.00
C GLY A 63 -9.56 -6.33 3.37
N ASP A 64 -8.62 -6.72 4.21
CA ASP A 64 -8.94 -7.07 5.59
C ASP A 64 -8.83 -5.80 6.44
N GLY A 65 -10.00 -5.25 6.77
CA GLY A 65 -10.14 -4.07 7.61
C GLY A 65 -9.19 -4.08 8.81
N VAL A 66 -8.63 -2.90 9.09
CA VAL A 66 -7.95 -2.52 10.34
C VAL A 66 -7.19 -3.66 11.02
N ARG A 67 -5.91 -3.77 10.73
CA ARG A 67 -4.95 -4.12 11.77
C ARG A 67 -4.05 -2.92 12.01
N ALA A 68 -4.26 -2.30 13.16
CA ALA A 68 -3.25 -1.55 13.86
C ALA A 68 -2.36 -2.58 14.56
N ASP A 69 -1.41 -3.17 13.84
CA ASP A 69 -0.29 -3.84 14.49
C ASP A 69 0.91 -2.90 14.47
N THR A 70 1.22 -2.43 15.68
CA THR A 70 2.48 -1.84 16.09
C THR A 70 3.66 -2.53 15.41
N PRO A 71 4.69 -1.79 14.95
CA PRO A 71 5.90 -2.44 14.46
C PRO A 71 6.48 -3.30 15.60
N ALA A 72 6.66 -4.60 15.33
CA ALA A 72 7.39 -5.50 16.22
C ALA A 72 8.83 -4.99 16.44
N PRO A 73 9.43 -5.25 17.63
CA PRO A 73 10.71 -4.67 18.04
C PRO A 73 11.88 -5.01 17.12
#